data_AF-A0A842HU06-F1
#
_entry.id   AF-A0A842HU06-F1
#
_cell.length_a   1.000
_cell.length_b   1.000
_cell.length_c   1.000
_cell.angle_alpha   90.00
_cell.angle_beta   90.00
_cell.angle_gamma   90.00
#
_symmetry.space_group_name_H-M   'P 1'
#
loop_
_entity.id
_entity.type
_entity.pdbx_description
1 polymer ?
#
loop_
_entity_poly.entity_id
_entity_poly.type
_entity_poly.pdbx_seq_one_letter_code
_entity_poly.pdbx_strand_id
1 'polypeptide(L)'
;MEQIEFKVAGMTCGACVARVTRTLLSIPGVRNAEVDLARGMARAQVDDIAAVQPALLQALAAAGYPSEPLTGSAVSVKGTQGAAPGGSSSDPRANRGGCCCGH
;
A
#
# COMPACT_ATOMS: atom_id res chain seq x y z
N MET A 1 11.87 -16.02 -5.62
CA MET A 1 10.43 -15.72 -5.75
C MET A 1 10.16 -14.48 -4.93
N GLU A 2 9.68 -13.43 -5.58
CA GLU A 2 9.51 -12.11 -5.01
C GLU A 2 8.02 -11.77 -4.99
N GLN A 3 7.59 -11.01 -3.99
CA GLN A 3 6.17 -10.64 -3.84
C GLN A 3 6.05 -9.13 -3.96
N ILE A 4 5.13 -8.69 -4.80
CA ILE A 4 4.76 -7.29 -4.97
C ILE A 4 3.34 -7.03 -4.48
N GLU A 5 3.16 -5.94 -3.74
CA GLU A 5 1.89 -5.41 -3.29
C GLU A 5 1.55 -4.12 -4.04
N PHE A 6 0.31 -4.00 -4.49
CA PHE A 6 -0.20 -2.87 -5.24
C PHE A 6 -1.61 -2.54 -4.80
N LYS A 7 -1.92 -1.25 -4.82
CA LYS A 7 -3.24 -0.73 -4.49
C LYS A 7 -4.03 -0.62 -5.78
N VAL A 8 -5.15 -1.32 -5.87
CA VAL A 8 -6.01 -1.27 -7.07
C VAL A 8 -7.22 -0.39 -6.75
N ALA A 9 -7.39 0.67 -7.53
CA ALA A 9 -8.56 1.53 -7.41
C ALA A 9 -9.76 0.90 -8.13
N GLY A 10 -10.96 1.07 -7.57
CA GLY A 10 -12.21 0.58 -8.20
C GLY A 10 -12.57 -0.88 -7.90
N MET A 11 -11.93 -1.53 -6.92
CA MET A 11 -12.33 -2.86 -6.44
C MET A 11 -13.55 -2.77 -5.50
N THR A 12 -14.73 -2.49 -6.04
CA THR A 12 -15.95 -2.28 -5.24
C THR A 12 -16.80 -3.54 -5.06
N CYS A 13 -16.47 -4.65 -5.75
CA CYS A 13 -17.27 -5.88 -5.73
C CYS A 13 -16.40 -7.12 -5.90
N GLY A 14 -16.79 -8.25 -5.28
CA GLY A 14 -16.09 -9.53 -5.38
C GLY A 14 -15.94 -10.06 -6.82
N ALA A 15 -16.84 -9.69 -7.73
CA ALA A 15 -16.72 -10.00 -9.15
C ALA A 15 -15.52 -9.29 -9.82
N CYS A 16 -15.21 -8.06 -9.41
CA CYS A 16 -14.05 -7.31 -9.91
C CYS A 16 -12.74 -7.98 -9.47
N VAL A 17 -12.70 -8.51 -8.24
CA VAL A 17 -11.53 -9.21 -7.70
C VAL A 17 -11.19 -10.46 -8.50
N ALA A 18 -12.19 -11.29 -8.79
CA ALA A 18 -11.98 -12.50 -9.55
C ALA A 18 -11.44 -12.19 -10.96
N ARG A 19 -11.91 -11.10 -11.59
CA ARG A 19 -11.42 -10.64 -12.90
C ARG A 19 -9.98 -10.17 -12.83
N VAL A 20 -9.65 -9.30 -11.87
CA VAL A 20 -8.27 -8.79 -11.67
C VAL A 20 -7.30 -9.93 -11.41
N THR A 21 -7.64 -10.87 -10.51
CA THR A 21 -6.81 -12.04 -10.20
C THR A 21 -6.55 -12.89 -11.44
N ARG A 22 -7.57 -13.11 -12.28
CA ARG A 22 -7.44 -13.87 -13.53
C ARG A 22 -6.51 -13.17 -14.52
N THR A 23 -6.62 -11.85 -14.65
CA THR A 23 -5.73 -11.06 -15.51
C THR A 23 -4.28 -11.16 -15.03
N LEU A 24 -4.05 -11.05 -13.72
CA LEU A 24 -2.71 -11.18 -13.12
C LEU A 24 -2.09 -12.55 -13.40
N LEU A 25 -2.83 -13.64 -13.15
CA LEU A 25 -2.37 -15.00 -13.42
C LEU A 25 -2.13 -15.29 -14.91
N SER A 26 -2.70 -14.48 -15.81
CA SER A 26 -2.48 -14.61 -17.25
C SER A 26 -1.16 -13.99 -17.72
N ILE A 27 -0.48 -13.21 -16.87
CA ILE A 27 0.77 -12.53 -17.23
C ILE A 27 1.95 -13.50 -17.07
N PRO A 28 2.79 -13.66 -18.10
CA PRO A 28 3.99 -14.49 -17.99
C PRO A 28 4.94 -13.91 -16.94
N GLY A 29 5.30 -14.73 -15.94
CA GLY A 29 6.14 -14.32 -14.81
C GLY A 29 5.38 -14.18 -13.49
N VAL A 30 4.05 -14.23 -13.51
CA VAL A 30 3.22 -14.34 -12.28
C VAL A 30 3.04 -15.81 -11.91
N ARG A 31 3.41 -16.17 -10.69
CA ARG A 31 3.25 -17.51 -10.11
C ARG A 31 2.01 -17.61 -9.25
N ASN A 32 1.72 -16.57 -8.48
CA ASN A 32 0.55 -16.52 -7.61
C ASN A 32 -0.02 -15.10 -7.56
N ALA A 33 -1.31 -14.97 -7.33
CA ALA A 33 -1.98 -13.69 -7.14
C ALA A 33 -3.04 -13.81 -6.05
N GLU A 34 -3.00 -12.91 -5.07
CA GLU A 34 -3.91 -12.84 -3.94
C GLU A 34 -4.45 -11.43 -3.83
N VAL A 35 -5.75 -11.28 -3.58
CA VAL A 35 -6.39 -9.96 -3.48
C VAL A 35 -7.10 -9.86 -2.14
N ASP A 36 -6.80 -8.80 -1.41
CA ASP A 36 -7.31 -8.49 -0.10
C ASP A 36 -8.31 -7.32 -0.21
N LEU A 37 -9.60 -7.67 -0.29
CA LEU A 37 -10.69 -6.70 -0.33
C LEU A 37 -10.80 -5.87 0.95
N ALA A 38 -10.49 -6.48 2.09
CA ALA A 38 -10.61 -5.80 3.39
C ALA A 38 -9.65 -4.61 3.49
N ARG A 39 -8.48 -4.74 2.87
CA ARG A 39 -7.46 -3.69 2.80
C ARG A 39 -7.46 -2.89 1.50
N GLY A 40 -8.19 -3.35 0.48
CA GLY A 40 -8.16 -2.77 -0.87
C GLY A 40 -6.79 -2.93 -1.55
N MET A 41 -6.10 -4.04 -1.28
CA MET A 41 -4.75 -4.31 -1.76
C MET A 41 -4.71 -5.61 -2.56
N ALA A 42 -3.80 -5.70 -3.52
CA ALA A 42 -3.53 -6.91 -4.28
C ALA A 42 -2.05 -7.27 -4.18
N ARG A 43 -1.78 -8.56 -4.13
CA ARG A 43 -0.46 -9.16 -3.96
C ARG A 43 -0.22 -10.12 -5.12
N ALA A 44 0.93 -10.02 -5.76
CA ALA A 44 1.35 -10.98 -6.78
C ALA A 44 2.73 -11.53 -6.42
N GLN A 45 2.89 -12.84 -6.54
CA GLN A 45 4.17 -13.51 -6.50
C GLN A 45 4.69 -13.63 -7.92
N VAL A 46 5.87 -13.08 -8.16
CA VAL A 46 6.52 -13.03 -9.47
C VAL A 46 7.96 -13.54 -9.36
N ASP A 47 8.50 -14.00 -10.48
CA ASP A 47 9.91 -14.36 -10.55
C ASP A 47 10.81 -13.11 -10.54
N ASP A 48 10.41 -12.02 -11.23
CA ASP A 48 11.15 -10.76 -11.30
C ASP A 48 10.18 -9.56 -11.30
N ILE A 49 10.23 -8.73 -10.25
CA ILE A 49 9.31 -7.58 -10.11
C ILE A 49 9.59 -6.52 -11.17
N ALA A 50 10.87 -6.21 -11.45
CA ALA A 50 11.23 -5.13 -12.36
C ALA A 50 10.77 -5.40 -13.80
N ALA A 51 10.83 -6.66 -14.23
CA ALA A 51 10.34 -7.09 -15.54
C ALA A 51 8.80 -7.19 -15.61
N VAL A 52 8.14 -7.65 -14.54
CA VAL A 52 6.70 -7.94 -14.56
C VAL A 52 5.85 -6.72 -14.18
N GLN A 53 6.33 -5.86 -13.30
CA GLN A 53 5.61 -4.66 -12.83
C GLN A 53 5.04 -3.79 -13.96
N PRO A 54 5.80 -3.36 -14.98
CA PRO A 54 5.25 -2.51 -16.04
C PRO A 54 4.19 -3.25 -16.88
N ALA A 55 4.39 -4.54 -17.18
CA ALA A 55 3.42 -5.36 -17.91
C ALA A 55 2.11 -5.53 -17.13
N LEU A 56 2.21 -5.69 -15.81
CA LEU A 56 1.09 -5.82 -14.89
C LEU A 56 0.25 -4.53 -14.82
N LEU A 57 0.91 -3.39 -14.62
CA LEU A 57 0.24 -2.09 -14.57
C LEU A 57 -0.46 -1.77 -15.90
N GLN A 58 0.18 -2.07 -17.03
CA GLN A 58 -0.40 -1.90 -18.37
C GLN A 58 -1.64 -2.80 -18.57
N ALA A 59 -1.56 -4.07 -18.21
CA ALA A 59 -2.67 -5.01 -18.35
C ALA A 59 -3.89 -4.60 -17.50
N LEU A 60 -3.64 -4.14 -16.27
CA LEU A 60 -4.70 -3.67 -15.37
C LEU A 60 -5.30 -2.33 -15.84
N ALA A 61 -4.47 -1.40 -16.31
CA ALA A 61 -4.94 -0.15 -16.90
C ALA A 61 -5.80 -0.39 -18.16
N ALA A 62 -5.39 -1.31 -19.04
CA ALA A 62 -6.15 -1.71 -20.21
C ALA A 62 -7.50 -2.37 -19.84
N ALA A 63 -7.55 -3.06 -18.70
CA ALA A 63 -8.78 -3.64 -18.15
C ALA A 63 -9.67 -2.60 -17.42
N GLY A 64 -9.23 -1.35 -17.30
CA GLY A 64 -9.97 -0.28 -16.61
C GLY A 64 -9.78 -0.26 -15.08
N TYR A 65 -8.75 -0.95 -14.58
CA TYR A 65 -8.42 -1.02 -13.15
C TYR A 65 -7.06 -0.37 -12.90
N PRO A 66 -6.98 0.97 -12.79
CA PRO A 66 -5.71 1.62 -12.45
C PRO A 66 -5.20 1.10 -11.10
N SER A 67 -3.92 0.77 -11.08
CA SER A 67 -3.24 0.25 -9.89
C SER A 67 -1.93 0.99 -9.67
N GLU A 68 -1.57 1.17 -8.41
CA GLU A 68 -0.33 1.82 -8.00
C GLU A 68 0.52 0.81 -7.21
N PRO A 69 1.79 0.62 -7.57
CA PRO A 69 2.69 -0.18 -6.76
C PRO A 69 2.89 0.51 -5.42
N LEU A 70 2.72 -0.23 -4.33
CA LEU A 70 3.11 0.27 -3.02
C LEU A 70 4.64 0.18 -2.99
N THR A 71 5.30 1.29 -3.33
CA THR A 71 6.76 1.41 -3.32
C THR A 71 7.26 0.96 -1.96
N GLY A 72 7.89 -0.22 -1.90
CA GLY A 72 8.20 -0.90 -0.65
C GLY A 72 7.90 -2.40 -0.60
N SER A 73 7.55 -3.03 -1.72
CA SER A 73 7.35 -4.48 -1.77
C SER A 73 8.62 -5.24 -2.17
N ALA A 74 9.67 -5.09 -1.35
CA ALA A 74 10.53 -6.21 -1.02
C ALA A 74 10.08 -6.62 0.39
N VAL A 75 9.34 -7.71 0.48
CA VAL A 75 8.70 -8.20 1.72
C VAL A 75 9.64 -8.12 2.93
N SER A 76 9.43 -7.10 3.77
CA SER A 76 9.81 -7.16 5.18
C SER A 76 8.65 -7.82 5.92
N VAL A 77 8.74 -9.14 6.07
CA VAL A 77 8.02 -9.88 7.12
C VAL A 77 8.49 -9.40 8.49
N LYS A 78 8.01 -8.23 8.92
CA LYS A 78 7.93 -7.88 10.34
C LYS A 78 6.52 -7.40 10.62
N GLY A 79 5.69 -8.33 11.04
CA GLY A 79 4.50 -8.00 11.81
C GLY A 79 4.94 -7.34 13.12
N THR A 80 4.82 -6.01 13.19
CA THR A 80 4.53 -5.27 14.43
C THR A 80 3.79 -4.00 14.03
N GLN A 81 2.47 -4.09 13.88
CA GLN A 81 1.60 -2.93 14.01
C GLN A 81 1.17 -2.86 15.47
N GLY A 82 1.81 -1.97 16.21
CA GLY A 82 1.39 -1.51 17.52
C GLY A 82 1.41 0.01 17.51
N ALA A 83 0.24 0.60 17.30
CA ALA A 83 0.01 2.02 17.31
C ALA A 83 0.11 2.61 18.73
N ALA A 84 0.56 3.87 18.82
CA ALA A 84 -0.05 4.90 19.66
C ALA A 84 0.52 6.30 19.30
N PRO A 85 -0.31 7.26 18.86
CA PRO A 85 -0.13 8.65 19.23
C PRO A 85 -0.77 8.83 20.62
N GLY A 86 0.05 8.71 21.67
CA GLY A 86 -0.40 8.89 23.06
C GLY A 86 0.75 9.43 23.89
N GLY A 87 0.68 10.72 24.25
CA GLY A 87 1.71 11.39 25.04
C GLY A 87 1.42 12.88 25.24
N SER A 88 0.29 13.18 25.87
CA SER A 88 0.06 14.47 26.52
C SER A 88 0.93 14.55 27.78
N SER A 89 1.78 15.58 27.89
CA SER A 89 2.17 16.25 29.14
C SER A 89 3.04 17.46 28.74
N SER A 90 2.52 18.68 28.70
CA SER A 90 2.27 19.53 29.88
C SER A 90 3.53 19.69 30.75
N ASP A 91 4.14 20.87 30.60
CA ASP A 91 4.98 21.66 31.54
C ASP A 91 6.39 21.12 31.92
N PRO A 92 7.41 21.97 31.77
CA PRO A 92 7.86 22.72 32.95
C PRO A 92 8.05 24.22 32.70
N ARG A 93 7.34 25.02 33.50
CA ARG A 93 7.64 26.39 33.91
C ARG A 93 9.15 26.58 34.13
N ALA A 94 9.72 27.62 33.51
CA ALA A 94 10.41 28.73 34.22
C ALA A 94 11.45 29.43 33.33
N ASN A 95 11.08 30.57 32.74
CA ASN A 95 11.94 31.77 32.63
C ASN A 95 11.07 32.96 32.16
N ARG A 96 10.36 33.68 33.03
CA ARG A 96 10.81 34.83 33.85
C ARG A 96 11.37 36.00 33.00
N GLY A 97 10.58 37.08 32.92
CA GLY A 97 10.98 38.43 32.49
C GLY A 97 10.25 38.87 31.21
N GLY A 98 9.46 39.93 31.16
CA GLY A 98 9.12 40.97 32.13
C GLY A 98 8.16 41.96 31.48
N CYS A 99 7.23 42.45 32.29
CA CYS A 99 6.49 43.72 32.24
C CYS A 99 5.86 44.24 30.93
N CYS A 100 4.53 44.15 30.93
CA CYS A 100 3.52 45.14 30.51
C CYS A 100 4.01 46.59 30.29
N CYS A 101 3.61 47.17 29.14
CA CYS A 101 3.13 48.55 28.87
C CYS A 101 3.38 48.84 27.37
N GLY A 102 2.44 49.28 26.54
CA GLY A 102 1.15 49.89 26.83
C GLY A 102 0.27 50.01 25.58
N HIS A 103 -0.83 50.72 25.83
CA HIS A 103 -1.84 51.25 24.91
C HIS A 103 -1.30 51.68 23.54
#